data_AF-A0A6L9KFJ8-F1
#
_entry.id   AF-A0A6L9KFJ8-F1
#
_cell.length_a   1.000
_cell.length_b   1.000
_cell.length_c   1.000
_cell.angle_alpha   90.00
_cell.angle_beta   90.00
_cell.angle_gamma   90.00
#
_symmetry.space_group_name_H-M   'P 1'
#
loop_
_entity.id
_entity.type
_entity.pdbx_description
1 polymer ?
#
loop_
_entity_poly.entity_id
_entity_poly.type
_entity_poly.pdbx_seq_one_letter_code
_entity_poly.pdbx_strand_id
1 'polypeptide(L)'
;MKEINASDFENEVLNGGKVVLDFYSTECPPCEALAPKFDAMAELYGEKIKFLKVFRQGNRELASELGVSSSPTLLFFENGKQILDTISGGIKKAEIQERLDKMLSDNEVAAIKVNQKQIFSDYDVAILGAGPAGLTAGIYLGQAKIKTVIIDPALPGGYMGITHQVSNYPGYEQPQPGFMLAHYMSEQAKHTGIDFKLAVDITSVDLIKKEIVIDQLETIRAKKIIIGTGTTPNTMNAPGESEYKGKGISYCATCDAKYFVDKEVTVIGGGNSAVEEALFITKFASKVTMIHQFDKLTANQTAIETLQANEKIHVLYEHEPRKFEKRDDKMITFLEDLKTKELKELESDGVFVFIGFKSNVSVLGDVLPQMDNWGYIKTNEDMLTNLPDVYAIGDIISKKYRQITTAVADGTIAAITISKEL
;
A
#
# COMPACT_ATOMS: atom_id res chain seq x y z
N MET A 1 -21.94 -19.75 10.11
CA MET A 1 -22.30 -18.66 9.19
C MET A 1 -23.11 -19.23 8.04
N LYS A 2 -24.18 -18.56 7.59
CA LYS A 2 -25.08 -19.07 6.54
C LYS A 2 -24.88 -18.30 5.23
N GLU A 3 -24.70 -19.01 4.12
CA GLU A 3 -24.81 -18.41 2.79
C GLU A 3 -26.29 -18.35 2.38
N ILE A 4 -26.70 -17.23 1.80
CA ILE A 4 -28.07 -16.96 1.38
C ILE A 4 -28.12 -16.50 -0.08
N ASN A 5 -29.25 -16.74 -0.73
CA ASN A 5 -29.53 -16.23 -2.07
C ASN A 5 -30.58 -15.11 -2.04
N ALA A 6 -30.85 -14.50 -3.19
CA ALA A 6 -31.84 -13.44 -3.32
C ALA A 6 -33.23 -13.83 -2.79
N SER A 7 -33.63 -15.09 -2.96
CA SER A 7 -34.89 -15.62 -2.44
C SER A 7 -34.99 -15.61 -0.91
N ASP A 8 -33.85 -15.63 -0.22
CA ASP A 8 -33.79 -15.66 1.24
C ASP A 8 -33.68 -14.25 1.84
N PHE A 9 -33.38 -13.23 1.03
CA PHE A 9 -33.02 -11.89 1.49
C PHE A 9 -34.08 -11.24 2.38
N GLU A 10 -35.35 -11.35 1.98
CA GLU A 10 -36.47 -10.80 2.76
C GLU A 10 -36.54 -11.40 4.17
N ASN A 11 -36.47 -12.73 4.27
CA ASN A 11 -36.61 -13.43 5.54
C ASN A 11 -35.36 -13.35 6.41
N GLU A 12 -34.18 -13.50 5.80
CA GLU A 12 -32.92 -13.63 6.52
C GLU A 12 -32.31 -12.28 6.88
N VAL A 13 -32.55 -11.24 6.06
CA VAL A 13 -31.96 -9.90 6.19
C VAL A 13 -32.99 -8.88 6.64
N LEU A 14 -34.06 -8.68 5.86
CA LEU A 14 -35.02 -7.62 6.17
C LEU A 14 -35.80 -7.92 7.47
N ASN A 15 -36.17 -9.18 7.66
CA ASN A 15 -36.82 -9.67 8.88
C ASN A 15 -35.81 -10.27 9.88
N GLY A 16 -34.51 -10.12 9.65
CA GLY A 16 -33.44 -10.78 10.39
C GLY A 16 -32.99 -10.08 11.69
N GLY A 17 -33.65 -8.98 12.08
CA GLY A 17 -33.18 -8.14 13.19
C GLY A 17 -31.91 -7.39 12.81
N LYS A 18 -30.80 -7.65 13.50
CA LYS A 18 -29.46 -7.08 13.21
C LYS A 18 -28.65 -8.05 12.35
N VAL A 19 -28.24 -7.60 11.17
CA VAL A 19 -27.59 -8.46 10.17
C VAL A 19 -26.39 -7.75 9.56
N VAL A 20 -25.28 -8.48 9.38
CA VAL A 20 -24.18 -8.09 8.52
C VAL A 20 -24.07 -9.06 7.35
N LEU A 21 -24.00 -8.52 6.14
CA LEU A 21 -23.96 -9.26 4.88
C LEU A 21 -22.60 -9.12 4.22
N ASP A 22 -21.95 -10.23 3.87
CA ASP A 22 -20.74 -10.27 3.04
C ASP A 22 -21.05 -10.67 1.60
N PHE A 23 -20.93 -9.71 0.68
CA PHE A 23 -20.95 -9.96 -0.76
C PHE A 23 -19.58 -10.39 -1.26
N TYR A 24 -19.37 -11.70 -1.34
CA TYR A 24 -18.10 -12.28 -1.74
C TYR A 24 -18.11 -12.79 -3.18
N SER A 25 -16.91 -13.07 -3.69
CA SER A 25 -16.67 -13.68 -5.00
C SER A 25 -15.67 -14.83 -4.85
N THR A 26 -15.73 -15.83 -5.75
CA THR A 26 -14.67 -16.82 -5.90
C THR A 26 -13.44 -16.20 -6.56
N GLU A 27 -12.25 -16.72 -6.28
CA GLU A 27 -10.97 -16.21 -6.85
C GLU A 27 -10.77 -14.70 -6.57
N CYS A 28 -11.08 -14.30 -5.34
CA CYS A 28 -11.03 -12.92 -4.89
C CYS A 28 -10.05 -12.83 -3.72
N PRO A 29 -8.79 -12.44 -3.96
CA PRO A 29 -7.79 -12.31 -2.89
C PRO A 29 -8.22 -11.39 -1.74
N PRO A 30 -8.91 -10.25 -1.98
CA PRO A 30 -9.47 -9.45 -0.89
C PRO A 30 -10.54 -10.20 -0.07
N CYS A 31 -11.34 -11.06 -0.71
CA CYS A 31 -12.35 -11.88 -0.03
C CYS A 31 -11.69 -12.99 0.82
N GLU A 32 -10.62 -13.60 0.32
CA GLU A 32 -9.80 -14.55 1.08
C GLU A 32 -9.20 -13.90 2.33
N ALA A 33 -8.73 -12.65 2.20
CA ALA A 33 -8.19 -11.88 3.33
C ALA A 33 -9.29 -11.47 4.34
N LEU A 34 -10.54 -11.29 3.90
CA LEU A 34 -11.66 -10.96 4.77
C LEU A 34 -12.19 -12.18 5.54
N ALA A 35 -12.28 -13.35 4.88
CA ALA A 35 -12.93 -14.54 5.42
C ALA A 35 -12.57 -14.87 6.88
N PRO A 36 -11.29 -15.01 7.27
CA PRO A 36 -10.93 -15.35 8.65
C PRO A 36 -11.31 -14.25 9.66
N LYS A 37 -11.33 -12.98 9.22
CA LYS A 37 -11.75 -11.85 10.08
C LYS A 37 -13.25 -11.88 10.28
N PHE A 38 -14.00 -12.13 9.21
CA PHE A 38 -15.45 -12.20 9.25
C PHE A 38 -15.93 -13.38 10.11
N ASP A 39 -15.26 -14.54 10.02
CA ASP A 39 -15.50 -15.70 10.89
C ASP A 39 -15.23 -15.37 12.35
N ALA A 40 -14.08 -14.75 12.67
CA ALA A 40 -13.75 -14.34 14.03
C ALA A 40 -14.76 -13.32 14.60
N MET A 41 -15.27 -12.40 13.77
CA MET A 41 -16.33 -11.47 14.19
C MET A 41 -17.67 -12.18 14.39
N ALA A 42 -17.98 -13.18 13.57
CA ALA A 42 -19.20 -13.98 13.76
C ALA A 42 -19.17 -14.79 15.05
N GLU A 43 -18.01 -15.31 15.46
CA GLU A 43 -17.86 -15.97 16.77
C GLU A 43 -18.08 -15.01 17.93
N LEU A 44 -17.62 -13.76 17.81
CA LEU A 44 -17.69 -12.75 18.88
C LEU A 44 -19.05 -12.04 18.98
N TYR A 45 -19.69 -11.74 17.84
CA TYR A 45 -20.91 -10.94 17.77
C TYR A 45 -22.15 -11.78 17.41
N GLY A 46 -21.97 -13.07 17.07
CA GLY A 46 -23.00 -13.94 16.50
C GLY A 46 -24.25 -14.17 17.35
N GLU A 47 -24.15 -14.00 18.67
CA GLU A 47 -25.32 -14.07 19.57
C GLU A 47 -26.26 -12.86 19.41
N LYS A 48 -25.74 -11.75 18.89
CA LYS A 48 -26.44 -10.45 18.81
C LYS A 48 -26.66 -9.97 17.38
N ILE A 49 -25.77 -10.33 16.48
CA ILE A 49 -25.77 -9.92 15.07
C ILE A 49 -25.65 -11.16 14.22
N LYS A 50 -26.50 -11.29 13.21
CA LYS A 50 -26.47 -12.40 12.27
C LYS A 50 -25.46 -12.14 11.16
N PHE A 51 -24.56 -13.09 10.94
CA PHE A 51 -23.54 -13.02 9.89
C PHE A 51 -23.96 -13.90 8.71
N LEU A 52 -24.10 -13.28 7.54
CA LEU A 52 -24.55 -13.93 6.33
C LEU A 52 -23.62 -13.62 5.16
N LYS A 53 -23.57 -14.55 4.21
CA LYS A 53 -22.78 -14.40 2.97
C LYS A 53 -23.71 -14.47 1.76
N VAL A 54 -23.38 -13.71 0.73
CA VAL A 54 -24.04 -13.74 -0.57
C VAL A 54 -22.99 -13.87 -1.66
N PHE A 55 -23.08 -14.93 -2.46
CA PHE A 55 -22.24 -15.06 -3.65
C PHE A 55 -22.67 -14.04 -4.71
N ARG A 56 -21.86 -13.01 -4.93
CA ARG A 56 -22.23 -11.84 -5.74
C ARG A 56 -22.58 -12.21 -7.19
N GLN A 57 -21.79 -13.07 -7.82
CA GLN A 57 -22.01 -13.46 -9.23
C GLN A 57 -23.31 -14.24 -9.43
N GLY A 58 -23.76 -14.99 -8.42
CA GLY A 58 -25.04 -15.70 -8.43
C GLY A 58 -26.25 -14.82 -8.10
N ASN A 59 -26.02 -13.62 -7.56
CA ASN A 59 -27.06 -12.72 -7.05
C ASN A 59 -26.88 -11.28 -7.58
N ARG A 60 -26.61 -11.13 -8.89
CA ARG A 60 -26.22 -9.85 -9.51
C ARG A 60 -27.29 -8.76 -9.41
N GLU A 61 -28.56 -9.13 -9.59
CA GLU A 61 -29.68 -8.19 -9.49
C GLU A 61 -29.76 -7.60 -8.08
N LEU A 62 -29.81 -8.47 -7.06
CA LEU A 62 -29.77 -8.06 -5.66
C LEU A 62 -28.54 -7.19 -5.34
N ALA A 63 -27.35 -7.61 -5.81
CA ALA A 63 -26.13 -6.83 -5.61
C ALA A 63 -26.25 -5.43 -6.22
N SER A 64 -26.80 -5.31 -7.43
CA SER A 64 -27.01 -4.02 -8.10
C SER A 64 -28.04 -3.15 -7.37
N GLU A 65 -29.15 -3.73 -6.93
CA GLU A 65 -30.20 -3.03 -6.16
C GLU A 65 -29.65 -2.44 -4.86
N LEU A 66 -28.72 -3.15 -4.21
CA LEU A 66 -28.06 -2.73 -2.98
C LEU A 66 -26.79 -1.90 -3.22
N GLY A 67 -26.49 -1.51 -4.46
CA GLY A 67 -25.33 -0.67 -4.79
C GLY A 67 -23.97 -1.38 -4.68
N VAL A 68 -23.94 -2.70 -4.68
CA VAL A 68 -22.72 -3.53 -4.54
C VAL A 68 -22.02 -3.75 -5.89
N SER A 69 -20.97 -2.96 -6.13
CA SER A 69 -20.19 -2.97 -7.37
C SER A 69 -18.93 -3.84 -7.33
N SER A 70 -18.44 -4.21 -6.14
CA SER A 70 -17.19 -4.97 -5.95
C SER A 70 -17.33 -6.03 -4.84
N SER A 71 -16.32 -6.89 -4.72
CA SER A 71 -16.20 -7.87 -3.64
C SER A 71 -14.81 -7.80 -2.98
N PRO A 72 -14.71 -8.08 -1.66
CA PRO A 72 -15.82 -8.23 -0.74
C PRO A 72 -16.46 -6.87 -0.44
N THR A 73 -17.74 -6.89 -0.10
CA THR A 73 -18.49 -5.72 0.31
C THR A 73 -19.41 -6.07 1.47
N LEU A 74 -19.27 -5.38 2.61
CA LEU A 74 -20.09 -5.59 3.79
C LEU A 74 -21.20 -4.54 3.92
N LEU A 75 -22.42 -5.02 4.15
CA LEU A 75 -23.60 -4.19 4.42
C LEU A 75 -24.15 -4.49 5.82
N PHE A 76 -24.72 -3.47 6.47
CA PHE A 76 -25.18 -3.54 7.86
C PHE A 76 -26.66 -3.15 7.96
N PHE A 77 -27.51 -4.10 8.35
CA PHE A 77 -28.95 -3.94 8.45
C PHE A 77 -29.45 -4.05 9.88
N GLU A 78 -30.47 -3.25 10.20
CA GLU A 78 -31.28 -3.42 11.40
C GLU A 78 -32.76 -3.20 11.06
N ASN A 79 -33.60 -4.19 11.38
CA ASN A 79 -35.06 -4.13 11.22
C ASN A 79 -35.50 -3.69 9.80
N GLY A 80 -34.91 -4.29 8.77
CA GLY A 80 -35.29 -4.05 7.38
C GLY A 80 -34.64 -2.84 6.71
N LYS A 81 -33.78 -2.10 7.42
CA LYS A 81 -33.10 -0.92 6.87
C LYS A 81 -31.60 -1.07 6.96
N GLN A 82 -30.88 -0.64 5.92
CA GLN A 82 -29.45 -0.44 6.02
C GLN A 82 -29.20 0.77 6.93
N ILE A 83 -28.48 0.56 8.02
CA ILE A 83 -28.29 1.58 9.08
C ILE A 83 -26.90 2.20 9.10
N LEU A 84 -25.92 1.58 8.42
CA LEU A 84 -24.54 2.07 8.35
C LEU A 84 -24.02 2.04 6.92
N ASP A 85 -22.97 2.83 6.68
CA ASP A 85 -22.27 2.87 5.41
C ASP A 85 -21.62 1.53 5.08
N THR A 86 -21.63 1.23 3.78
CA THR A 86 -20.99 0.05 3.20
C THR A 86 -19.46 0.13 3.30
N ILE A 87 -18.80 -0.99 3.56
CA ILE A 87 -17.33 -1.11 3.53
C ILE A 87 -16.92 -2.14 2.49
N SER A 88 -15.85 -1.88 1.71
CA SER A 88 -15.47 -2.72 0.57
C SER A 88 -13.96 -2.81 0.34
N GLY A 89 -13.51 -3.86 -0.34
CA GLY A 89 -12.11 -4.04 -0.75
C GLY A 89 -11.23 -4.67 0.34
N GLY A 90 -10.12 -4.01 0.69
CA GLY A 90 -9.15 -4.47 1.71
C GLY A 90 -9.65 -4.20 3.13
N ILE A 91 -10.74 -4.85 3.53
CA ILE A 91 -11.44 -4.57 4.77
C ILE A 91 -10.63 -5.03 5.99
N LYS A 92 -10.47 -4.12 6.96
CA LYS A 92 -9.75 -4.35 8.22
C LYS A 92 -10.68 -4.87 9.31
N LYS A 93 -10.14 -5.64 10.25
CA LYS A 93 -10.90 -6.15 11.39
C LYS A 93 -11.46 -5.03 12.27
N ALA A 94 -10.67 -3.99 12.55
CA ALA A 94 -11.13 -2.86 13.35
C ALA A 94 -12.28 -2.08 12.69
N GLU A 95 -12.30 -1.99 11.36
CA GLU A 95 -13.39 -1.34 10.61
C GLU A 95 -14.70 -2.12 10.73
N ILE A 96 -14.64 -3.46 10.61
CA ILE A 96 -15.79 -4.34 10.88
C ILE A 96 -16.25 -4.15 12.32
N GLN A 97 -15.32 -4.23 13.28
CA GLN A 97 -15.62 -4.10 14.69
C GLN A 97 -16.27 -2.75 15.03
N GLU A 98 -15.76 -1.64 14.49
CA GLU A 98 -16.33 -0.30 14.69
C GLU A 98 -17.79 -0.23 14.21
N ARG A 99 -18.11 -0.85 13.08
CA ARG A 99 -19.49 -0.91 12.55
C ARG A 99 -20.38 -1.79 13.41
N LEU A 100 -19.90 -2.97 13.81
CA LEU A 100 -20.66 -3.88 14.67
C LEU A 100 -20.93 -3.29 16.06
N ASP A 101 -19.94 -2.60 16.65
CA ASP A 101 -20.10 -1.92 17.94
C ASP A 101 -21.22 -0.86 17.86
N LYS A 102 -21.32 -0.10 16.75
CA LYS A 102 -22.40 0.87 16.51
C LYS A 102 -23.79 0.25 16.38
N MET A 103 -23.87 -1.05 16.08
CA MET A 103 -25.15 -1.77 16.02
C MET A 103 -25.60 -2.25 17.40
N LEU A 104 -24.79 -2.11 18.46
CA LEU A 104 -25.06 -2.64 19.80
C LEU A 104 -25.08 -1.53 20.84
N SER A 105 -25.61 -1.84 22.03
CA SER A 105 -25.51 -0.94 23.19
C SER A 105 -24.13 -1.01 23.85
N ASP A 106 -23.73 0.04 24.56
CA ASP A 106 -22.43 0.11 25.26
C ASP A 106 -22.19 -1.08 26.21
N ASN A 107 -23.25 -1.55 26.89
CA ASN A 107 -23.19 -2.70 27.78
C ASN A 107 -22.92 -4.02 27.03
N GLU A 108 -23.51 -4.18 25.84
CA GLU A 108 -23.28 -5.35 24.99
C GLU A 108 -21.85 -5.34 24.44
N VAL A 109 -21.37 -4.18 23.98
CA VAL A 109 -19.98 -4.01 23.52
C VAL A 109 -18.99 -4.31 24.63
N ALA A 110 -19.23 -3.80 25.84
CA ALA A 110 -18.37 -4.07 26.99
C ALA A 110 -18.29 -5.56 27.33
N ALA A 111 -19.43 -6.27 27.31
CA ALA A 111 -19.49 -7.70 27.56
C ALA A 111 -18.70 -8.51 26.51
N ILE A 112 -18.77 -8.13 25.23
CA ILE A 112 -18.02 -8.77 24.15
C ILE A 112 -16.51 -8.55 24.32
N LYS A 113 -16.10 -7.31 24.64
CA LYS A 113 -14.68 -6.96 24.83
C LYS A 113 -14.04 -7.66 26.01
N VAL A 114 -14.77 -7.87 27.11
CA VAL A 114 -14.27 -8.59 28.29
C VAL A 114 -13.94 -10.05 27.97
N ASN A 115 -14.68 -10.67 27.05
CA ASN A 115 -14.52 -12.09 26.70
C ASN A 115 -13.50 -12.33 25.57
N GLN A 116 -12.87 -11.26 25.05
CA GLN A 116 -11.92 -11.38 23.97
C GLN A 116 -10.60 -11.98 24.47
N LYS A 117 -10.30 -13.21 24.03
CA LYS A 117 -9.06 -13.90 24.41
C LYS A 117 -7.89 -13.40 23.57
N GLN A 118 -6.75 -13.17 24.22
CA GLN A 118 -5.48 -12.92 23.56
C GLN A 118 -5.00 -14.20 22.85
N ILE A 119 -4.53 -14.06 21.62
CA ILE A 119 -4.02 -15.14 20.78
C ILE A 119 -2.51 -14.99 20.68
N PHE A 120 -1.77 -16.10 20.77
CA PHE A 120 -0.33 -16.12 20.59
C PHE A 120 0.03 -17.04 19.43
N SER A 121 0.87 -16.57 18.52
CA SER A 121 1.32 -17.31 17.34
C SER A 121 2.83 -17.25 17.21
N ASP A 122 3.50 -18.40 17.28
CA ASP A 122 4.96 -18.49 17.21
C ASP A 122 5.44 -18.84 15.80
N TYR A 123 6.45 -18.13 15.31
CA TYR A 123 7.10 -18.30 14.01
C TYR A 123 8.61 -18.33 14.14
N ASP A 124 9.29 -18.88 13.14
CA ASP A 124 10.72 -18.70 13.01
C ASP A 124 11.03 -17.28 12.51
N VAL A 125 10.27 -16.82 11.52
CA VAL A 125 10.47 -15.50 10.89
C VAL A 125 9.13 -14.77 10.73
N ALA A 126 9.10 -13.49 11.13
CA ALA A 126 8.01 -12.58 10.81
C ALA A 126 8.50 -11.48 9.86
N ILE A 127 7.76 -11.26 8.78
CA ILE A 127 8.04 -10.24 7.77
C ILE A 127 7.00 -9.13 7.89
N LEU A 128 7.44 -7.91 8.22
CA LEU A 128 6.60 -6.71 8.24
C LEU A 128 6.62 -6.05 6.85
N GLY A 129 5.61 -6.32 6.04
CA GLY A 129 5.42 -5.75 4.71
C GLY A 129 5.29 -6.81 3.60
N ALA A 130 4.23 -6.71 2.81
CA ALA A 130 3.88 -7.55 1.67
C ALA A 130 4.17 -6.87 0.33
N GLY A 131 5.18 -5.99 0.29
CA GLY A 131 5.73 -5.46 -0.96
C GLY A 131 6.64 -6.48 -1.69
N PRO A 132 7.25 -6.10 -2.83
CA PRO A 132 8.10 -7.01 -3.60
C PRO A 132 9.24 -7.66 -2.80
N ALA A 133 9.87 -6.88 -1.90
CA ALA A 133 10.93 -7.38 -1.02
C ALA A 133 10.41 -8.47 -0.06
N GLY A 134 9.34 -8.17 0.69
CA GLY A 134 8.78 -9.09 1.67
C GLY A 134 8.16 -10.33 1.05
N LEU A 135 7.47 -10.19 -0.09
CA LEU A 135 6.96 -11.34 -0.86
C LEU A 135 8.11 -12.24 -1.34
N THR A 136 9.21 -11.66 -1.83
CA THR A 136 10.40 -12.42 -2.23
C THR A 136 11.01 -13.15 -1.04
N ALA A 137 11.20 -12.47 0.09
CA ALA A 137 11.74 -13.08 1.28
C ALA A 137 10.86 -14.26 1.75
N GLY A 138 9.54 -14.09 1.73
CA GLY A 138 8.59 -15.15 2.05
C GLY A 138 8.67 -16.35 1.11
N ILE A 139 8.85 -16.13 -0.19
CA ILE A 139 9.05 -17.22 -1.17
C ILE A 139 10.27 -18.06 -0.79
N TYR A 140 11.43 -17.42 -0.57
CA TYR A 140 12.67 -18.13 -0.27
C TYR A 140 12.60 -18.86 1.08
N LEU A 141 12.07 -18.22 2.12
CA LEU A 141 11.93 -18.84 3.44
C LEU A 141 10.93 -20.02 3.42
N GLY A 142 9.82 -19.88 2.70
CA GLY A 142 8.85 -20.96 2.52
C GLY A 142 9.41 -22.14 1.72
N GLN A 143 10.22 -21.88 0.69
CA GLN A 143 10.96 -22.94 -0.02
C GLN A 143 11.95 -23.68 0.89
N ALA A 144 12.58 -22.95 1.81
CA ALA A 144 13.44 -23.52 2.85
C ALA A 144 12.67 -24.20 4.00
N LYS A 145 11.32 -24.26 3.95
CA LYS A 145 10.45 -24.85 4.98
C LYS A 145 10.57 -24.21 6.36
N ILE A 146 10.92 -22.92 6.40
CA ILE A 146 10.99 -22.13 7.62
C ILE A 146 9.60 -21.59 7.95
N LYS A 147 9.14 -21.74 9.20
CA LYS A 147 7.81 -21.30 9.60
C LYS A 147 7.74 -19.78 9.59
N THR A 148 7.13 -19.22 8.54
CA THR A 148 7.19 -17.79 8.21
C THR A 148 5.80 -17.18 8.11
N VAL A 149 5.65 -15.94 8.57
CA VAL A 149 4.44 -15.12 8.38
C VAL A 149 4.78 -13.79 7.72
N ILE A 150 4.00 -13.39 6.71
CA ILE A 150 3.99 -12.04 6.16
C ILE A 150 2.82 -11.26 6.77
N ILE A 151 3.11 -10.09 7.32
CA ILE A 151 2.16 -9.21 8.00
C ILE A 151 2.12 -7.87 7.26
N ASP A 152 0.93 -7.42 6.84
CA ASP A 152 0.78 -6.13 6.16
C ASP A 152 -0.56 -5.46 6.50
N PRO A 153 -0.59 -4.13 6.73
CA PRO A 153 -1.83 -3.40 6.97
C PRO A 153 -2.73 -3.22 5.73
N ALA A 154 -2.24 -3.60 4.56
CA ALA A 154 -2.95 -3.59 3.29
C ALA A 154 -2.90 -4.97 2.63
N LEU A 155 -3.39 -5.03 1.39
CA LEU A 155 -3.25 -6.19 0.52
C LEU A 155 -1.84 -6.23 -0.11
N PRO A 156 -1.38 -7.40 -0.60
CA PRO A 156 -0.05 -7.56 -1.18
C PRO A 156 0.23 -6.61 -2.34
N GLY A 157 1.47 -6.18 -2.45
CA GLY A 157 2.00 -5.39 -3.56
C GLY A 157 2.71 -4.11 -3.14
N GLY A 158 2.39 -3.55 -1.98
CA GLY A 158 2.95 -2.28 -1.53
C GLY A 158 2.82 -1.18 -2.60
N TYR A 159 3.88 -0.39 -2.80
CA TYR A 159 3.88 0.68 -3.81
C TYR A 159 3.76 0.17 -5.25
N MET A 160 4.27 -1.03 -5.55
CA MET A 160 4.12 -1.67 -6.86
C MET A 160 2.65 -1.96 -7.16
N GLY A 161 1.87 -2.39 -6.16
CA GLY A 161 0.46 -2.76 -6.35
C GLY A 161 -0.43 -1.62 -6.87
N ILE A 162 -0.05 -0.36 -6.61
CA ILE A 162 -0.76 0.84 -7.08
C ILE A 162 -0.14 1.45 -8.34
N THR A 163 0.87 0.82 -8.93
CA THR A 163 1.52 1.27 -10.16
C THR A 163 0.67 0.84 -11.36
N HIS A 164 0.40 1.78 -12.28
CA HIS A 164 -0.42 1.51 -13.46
C HIS A 164 0.21 0.45 -14.38
N GLN A 165 1.49 0.62 -14.74
CA GLN A 165 2.26 -0.34 -15.53
C GLN A 165 3.70 -0.45 -15.06
N VAL A 166 4.18 -1.69 -14.96
CA VAL A 166 5.57 -2.08 -14.69
C VAL A 166 6.14 -2.65 -15.98
N SER A 167 7.24 -2.07 -16.43
CA SER A 167 7.77 -2.33 -17.77
C SER A 167 9.27 -2.58 -17.80
N ASN A 168 9.86 -2.68 -16.61
CA ASN A 168 11.28 -2.85 -16.34
C ASN A 168 11.54 -4.03 -15.39
N TYR A 169 10.56 -4.92 -15.19
CA TYR A 169 10.72 -6.15 -14.42
C TYR A 169 11.05 -7.32 -15.35
N PRO A 170 12.27 -7.87 -15.31
CA PRO A 170 12.68 -8.97 -16.20
C PRO A 170 11.81 -10.23 -16.02
N GLY A 171 11.64 -10.98 -17.09
CA GLY A 171 10.78 -12.19 -17.12
C GLY A 171 9.39 -11.95 -17.72
N TYR A 172 9.00 -10.69 -17.92
CA TYR A 172 7.80 -10.32 -18.69
C TYR A 172 8.21 -9.56 -19.94
N GLU A 173 7.83 -10.07 -21.12
CA GLU A 173 8.09 -9.42 -22.40
C GLU A 173 7.29 -8.11 -22.54
N GLN A 174 6.02 -8.14 -22.14
CA GLN A 174 5.12 -7.01 -22.20
C GLN A 174 4.96 -6.33 -20.83
N PRO A 175 4.76 -5.00 -20.77
CA PRO A 175 4.45 -4.31 -19.54
C PRO A 175 3.29 -4.96 -18.79
N GLN A 176 3.42 -5.10 -17.48
CA GLN A 176 2.42 -5.70 -16.61
C GLN A 176 1.78 -4.65 -15.71
N PRO A 177 0.46 -4.67 -15.49
CA PRO A 177 -0.13 -3.87 -14.43
C PRO A 177 0.51 -4.19 -13.08
N GLY A 178 0.82 -3.18 -12.26
CA GLY A 178 1.53 -3.38 -10.99
C GLY A 178 0.78 -4.28 -10.02
N PHE A 179 -0.55 -4.17 -9.98
CA PHE A 179 -1.41 -5.06 -9.19
C PHE A 179 -1.37 -6.53 -9.66
N MET A 180 -1.20 -6.78 -10.97
CA MET A 180 -1.06 -8.15 -11.49
C MET A 180 0.29 -8.74 -11.11
N LEU A 181 1.36 -7.96 -11.20
CA LEU A 181 2.68 -8.40 -10.74
C LEU A 181 2.67 -8.72 -9.23
N ALA A 182 2.00 -7.88 -8.43
CA ALA A 182 1.78 -8.14 -7.01
C ALA A 182 1.02 -9.45 -6.75
N HIS A 183 -0.05 -9.67 -7.51
CA HIS A 183 -0.82 -10.91 -7.45
C HIS A 183 0.06 -12.12 -7.75
N TYR A 184 0.81 -12.13 -8.85
CA TYR A 184 1.69 -13.26 -9.19
C TYR A 184 2.74 -13.55 -8.12
N MET A 185 3.40 -12.52 -7.57
CA MET A 185 4.37 -12.70 -6.48
C MET A 185 3.69 -13.23 -5.21
N SER A 186 2.50 -12.75 -4.90
CA SER A 186 1.71 -13.22 -3.75
C SER A 186 1.29 -14.68 -3.90
N GLU A 187 0.80 -15.09 -5.07
CA GLU A 187 0.42 -16.49 -5.31
C GLU A 187 1.64 -17.42 -5.25
N GLN A 188 2.79 -16.98 -5.79
CA GLN A 188 4.03 -17.74 -5.65
C GLN A 188 4.43 -17.93 -4.19
N ALA A 189 4.31 -16.88 -3.36
CA ALA A 189 4.57 -16.95 -1.93
C ALA A 189 3.60 -17.89 -1.21
N LYS A 190 2.29 -17.79 -1.48
CA LYS A 190 1.25 -18.68 -0.93
C LYS A 190 1.52 -20.15 -1.24
N HIS A 191 1.95 -20.48 -2.46
CA HIS A 191 2.25 -21.87 -2.85
C HIS A 191 3.39 -22.52 -2.05
N THR A 192 4.21 -21.72 -1.35
CA THR A 192 5.26 -22.27 -0.48
C THR A 192 4.72 -22.77 0.86
N GLY A 193 3.50 -22.36 1.25
CA GLY A 193 2.84 -22.72 2.50
C GLY A 193 3.14 -21.78 3.68
N ILE A 194 3.67 -20.57 3.42
CA ILE A 194 3.83 -19.55 4.47
C ILE A 194 2.49 -18.89 4.83
N ASP A 195 2.42 -18.36 6.04
CA ASP A 195 1.22 -17.71 6.54
C ASP A 195 1.17 -16.23 6.14
N PHE A 196 -0.05 -15.72 6.00
CA PHE A 196 -0.34 -14.32 5.65
C PHE A 196 -1.30 -13.70 6.66
N LYS A 197 -0.97 -12.50 7.12
CA LYS A 197 -1.80 -11.62 7.97
C LYS A 197 -1.95 -10.28 7.25
N LEU A 198 -2.93 -10.20 6.36
CA LEU A 198 -3.13 -9.08 5.42
C LEU A 198 -4.31 -8.19 5.82
N ALA A 199 -4.22 -6.90 5.51
CA ALA A 199 -5.22 -5.90 5.90
C ALA A 199 -5.51 -5.93 7.42
N VAL A 200 -4.47 -6.06 8.23
CA VAL A 200 -4.56 -6.09 9.71
C VAL A 200 -4.07 -4.78 10.31
N ASP A 201 -4.53 -4.42 11.50
CA ASP A 201 -3.99 -3.26 12.21
C ASP A 201 -2.82 -3.66 13.09
N ILE A 202 -1.60 -3.31 12.66
CA ILE A 202 -0.40 -3.48 13.47
C ILE A 202 -0.48 -2.49 14.64
N THR A 203 -0.78 -3.01 15.82
CA THR A 203 -1.03 -2.24 17.05
C THR A 203 0.27 -1.85 17.73
N SER A 204 1.23 -2.79 17.78
CA SER A 204 2.56 -2.53 18.32
C SER A 204 3.59 -3.47 17.73
N VAL A 205 4.84 -3.03 17.72
CA VAL A 205 6.01 -3.81 17.33
C VAL A 205 7.07 -3.61 18.41
N ASP A 206 7.58 -4.70 18.97
CA ASP A 206 8.74 -4.72 19.86
C ASP A 206 9.86 -5.50 19.15
N LEU A 207 10.81 -4.77 18.57
CA LEU A 207 11.94 -5.36 17.83
C LEU A 207 12.95 -6.09 18.73
N ILE A 208 12.96 -5.79 20.04
CA ILE A 208 13.89 -6.42 20.99
C ILE A 208 13.34 -7.77 21.44
N LYS A 209 12.05 -7.81 21.81
CA LYS A 209 11.35 -9.06 22.16
C LYS A 209 10.93 -9.86 20.94
N LYS A 210 10.94 -9.24 19.76
CA LYS A 210 10.50 -9.79 18.48
C LYS A 210 9.03 -10.20 18.52
N GLU A 211 8.22 -9.30 19.07
CA GLU A 211 6.77 -9.44 19.19
C GLU A 211 6.06 -8.39 18.34
N ILE A 212 5.02 -8.80 17.63
CA ILE A 212 4.17 -7.94 16.81
C ILE A 212 2.73 -8.19 17.23
N VAL A 213 2.04 -7.15 17.69
CA VAL A 213 0.62 -7.23 18.06
C VAL A 213 -0.22 -6.74 16.89
N ILE A 214 -1.15 -7.56 16.42
CA ILE A 214 -2.11 -7.21 15.36
C ILE A 214 -3.54 -7.25 15.89
N ASP A 215 -4.36 -6.34 15.38
CA ASP A 215 -5.78 -6.17 15.71
C ASP A 215 -6.07 -6.13 17.22
N GLN A 216 -5.11 -5.64 18.02
CA GLN A 216 -5.12 -5.58 19.49
C GLN A 216 -5.25 -6.95 20.21
N LEU A 217 -5.08 -8.06 19.49
CA LEU A 217 -5.52 -9.38 19.96
C LEU A 217 -4.53 -10.51 19.73
N GLU A 218 -3.89 -10.55 18.56
CA GLU A 218 -2.93 -11.60 18.25
C GLU A 218 -1.53 -11.04 18.45
N THR A 219 -0.78 -11.66 19.36
CA THR A 219 0.65 -11.42 19.54
C THR A 219 1.44 -12.48 18.76
N ILE A 220 2.09 -12.02 17.71
CA ILE A 220 2.99 -12.83 16.87
C ILE A 220 4.38 -12.76 17.48
N ARG A 221 4.97 -13.91 17.79
CA ARG A 221 6.34 -14.04 18.28
C ARG A 221 7.21 -14.66 17.20
N ALA A 222 8.40 -14.11 16.98
CA ALA A 222 9.33 -14.65 15.99
C ALA A 222 10.76 -14.75 16.51
N LYS A 223 11.54 -15.73 16.02
CA LYS A 223 12.98 -15.80 16.31
C LYS A 223 13.75 -14.67 15.61
N LYS A 224 13.29 -14.27 14.42
CA LYS A 224 13.87 -13.19 13.60
C LYS A 224 12.76 -12.33 12.97
N ILE A 225 13.03 -11.03 12.80
CA ILE A 225 12.10 -10.09 12.14
C ILE A 225 12.77 -9.52 10.88
N ILE A 226 12.01 -9.47 9.78
CA ILE A 226 12.40 -8.74 8.56
C ILE A 226 11.49 -7.51 8.42
N ILE A 227 12.07 -6.33 8.39
CA ILE A 227 11.39 -5.05 8.14
C ILE A 227 11.38 -4.79 6.63
N GLY A 228 10.22 -4.94 6.00
CA GLY A 228 9.98 -4.70 4.57
C GLY A 228 8.91 -3.64 4.31
N THR A 229 8.74 -2.68 5.22
CA THR A 229 7.61 -1.72 5.23
C THR A 229 7.69 -0.65 4.12
N GLY A 230 8.83 -0.57 3.42
CA GLY A 230 9.02 0.27 2.24
C GLY A 230 8.92 1.77 2.51
N THR A 231 8.56 2.53 1.48
CA THR A 231 8.45 3.99 1.52
C THR A 231 7.16 4.45 0.86
N THR A 232 6.72 5.64 1.24
CA THR A 232 5.58 6.33 0.65
C THR A 232 6.06 7.62 -0.03
N PRO A 233 5.67 7.93 -1.28
CA PRO A 233 6.00 9.21 -1.87
C PRO A 233 5.36 10.35 -1.07
N ASN A 234 6.08 11.45 -0.90
CA ASN A 234 5.50 12.67 -0.38
C ASN A 234 4.46 13.19 -1.38
N THR A 235 3.32 13.63 -0.88
CA THR A 235 2.25 14.26 -1.67
C THR A 235 2.22 15.76 -1.42
N MET A 236 1.80 16.52 -2.42
CA MET A 236 1.53 17.96 -2.25
C MET A 236 0.20 18.19 -1.53
N ASN A 237 -0.70 17.19 -1.57
CA ASN A 237 -2.09 17.28 -1.10
C ASN A 237 -2.89 18.36 -1.87
N ALA A 238 -2.48 18.65 -3.10
CA ALA A 238 -3.19 19.55 -3.98
C ALA A 238 -4.43 18.85 -4.57
N PRO A 239 -5.58 19.53 -4.71
CA PRO A 239 -6.74 18.98 -5.41
C PRO A 239 -6.36 18.46 -6.80
N GLY A 240 -6.86 17.27 -7.13
CA GLY A 240 -6.56 16.55 -8.38
C GLY A 240 -5.32 15.64 -8.32
N GLU A 241 -4.38 15.82 -7.38
CA GLU A 241 -3.16 14.99 -7.32
C GLU A 241 -3.49 13.49 -7.19
N SER A 242 -4.36 13.14 -6.24
CA SER A 242 -4.78 11.76 -6.01
C SER A 242 -5.63 11.19 -7.15
N GLU A 243 -6.50 12.02 -7.73
CA GLU A 243 -7.42 11.63 -8.81
C GLU A 243 -6.68 11.25 -10.10
N TYR A 244 -5.64 12.01 -10.45
CA TYR A 244 -4.87 11.83 -11.69
C TYR A 244 -3.59 11.02 -11.50
N LYS A 245 -3.35 10.46 -10.31
CA LYS A 245 -2.24 9.53 -10.06
C LYS A 245 -2.35 8.31 -10.97
N GLY A 246 -1.30 8.05 -11.75
CA GLY A 246 -1.26 7.00 -12.78
C GLY A 246 -2.09 7.29 -14.04
N LYS A 247 -2.75 8.45 -14.13
CA LYS A 247 -3.58 8.90 -15.27
C LYS A 247 -3.08 10.19 -15.92
N GLY A 248 -1.85 10.57 -15.62
CA GLY A 248 -1.21 11.83 -16.02
C GLY A 248 -0.18 12.32 -15.00
N ILE A 249 -0.31 11.92 -13.73
CA ILE A 249 0.66 12.21 -12.67
C ILE A 249 1.45 10.94 -12.31
N SER A 250 2.78 11.02 -12.38
CA SER A 250 3.73 9.97 -12.04
C SER A 250 4.69 10.40 -10.92
N TYR A 251 5.28 9.41 -10.24
CA TYR A 251 6.31 9.59 -9.22
C TYR A 251 7.56 8.74 -9.55
N CYS A 252 7.64 8.16 -10.74
CA CYS A 252 8.78 7.33 -11.17
C CYS A 252 9.12 7.61 -12.64
N ALA A 253 10.16 8.42 -12.88
CA ALA A 253 10.62 8.73 -14.23
C ALA A 253 11.22 7.51 -14.92
N THR A 254 12.04 6.71 -14.22
CA THR A 254 12.59 5.46 -14.77
C THR A 254 11.53 4.46 -15.21
N CYS A 255 10.32 4.50 -14.61
CA CYS A 255 9.20 3.65 -14.97
C CYS A 255 8.43 4.21 -16.18
N ASP A 256 8.14 5.51 -16.18
CA ASP A 256 7.09 6.09 -17.03
C ASP A 256 7.58 7.05 -18.11
N ALA A 257 8.82 7.59 -18.04
CA ALA A 257 9.31 8.62 -18.96
C ALA A 257 9.26 8.18 -20.45
N LYS A 258 9.39 6.88 -20.73
CA LYS A 258 9.31 6.33 -22.09
C LYS A 258 7.94 6.47 -22.76
N TYR A 259 6.88 6.77 -22.01
CA TYR A 259 5.54 7.04 -22.57
C TYR A 259 5.36 8.52 -22.98
N PHE A 260 6.38 9.35 -22.75
CA PHE A 260 6.41 10.79 -23.03
C PHE A 260 7.42 11.16 -24.12
N VAL A 261 7.66 10.26 -25.09
CA VAL A 261 8.49 10.54 -26.27
C VAL A 261 7.87 11.70 -27.06
N ASP A 262 8.68 12.73 -27.32
CA ASP A 262 8.31 13.98 -28.02
C ASP A 262 7.21 14.81 -27.35
N LYS A 263 6.90 14.52 -26.08
CA LYS A 263 5.87 15.22 -25.28
C LYS A 263 6.48 16.29 -24.36
N GLU A 264 5.65 17.24 -23.93
CA GLU A 264 6.02 18.24 -22.93
C GLU A 264 5.59 17.78 -21.54
N VAL A 265 6.47 17.84 -20.54
CA VAL A 265 6.14 17.38 -19.19
C VAL A 265 6.52 18.40 -18.12
N THR A 266 5.77 18.36 -17.03
CA THR A 266 6.02 19.16 -15.83
C THR A 266 6.73 18.28 -14.80
N VAL A 267 7.79 18.78 -14.15
CA VAL A 267 8.47 18.11 -13.04
C VAL A 267 8.33 18.97 -11.79
N ILE A 268 7.89 18.40 -10.67
CA ILE A 268 7.75 19.11 -9.39
C ILE A 268 8.86 18.69 -8.43
N GLY A 269 9.65 19.65 -7.97
CA GLY A 269 10.73 19.45 -7.01
C GLY A 269 12.03 20.14 -7.41
N GLY A 270 12.98 20.21 -6.48
CA GLY A 270 14.29 20.84 -6.73
C GLY A 270 15.48 20.20 -6.01
N GLY A 271 15.27 19.06 -5.35
CA GLY A 271 16.36 18.27 -4.77
C GLY A 271 17.03 17.35 -5.79
N ASN A 272 18.02 16.56 -5.36
CA ASN A 272 18.78 15.65 -6.24
C ASN A 272 17.87 14.77 -7.11
N SER A 273 16.86 14.13 -6.52
CA SER A 273 15.93 13.28 -7.26
C SER A 273 15.21 14.03 -8.37
N ALA A 274 14.67 15.23 -8.09
CA ALA A 274 13.96 16.01 -9.11
C ALA A 274 14.88 16.40 -10.27
N VAL A 275 16.11 16.84 -9.97
CA VAL A 275 17.09 17.28 -10.97
C VAL A 275 17.59 16.12 -11.82
N GLU A 276 17.99 15.01 -11.21
CA GLU A 276 18.50 13.83 -11.92
C GLU A 276 17.41 13.17 -12.77
N GLU A 277 16.18 13.08 -12.24
CA GLU A 277 15.06 12.51 -12.97
C GLU A 277 14.58 13.44 -14.10
N ALA A 278 14.58 14.77 -13.91
CA ALA A 278 14.31 15.73 -14.99
C ALA A 278 15.30 15.56 -16.15
N LEU A 279 16.61 15.47 -15.84
CA LEU A 279 17.65 15.19 -16.83
C LEU A 279 17.41 13.86 -17.55
N PHE A 280 17.05 12.81 -16.82
CA PHE A 280 16.70 11.51 -17.41
C PHE A 280 15.50 11.61 -18.36
N ILE A 281 14.44 12.31 -17.95
CA ILE A 281 13.23 12.53 -18.75
C ILE A 281 13.55 13.22 -20.08
N THR A 282 14.52 14.14 -20.15
CA THR A 282 14.89 14.83 -21.41
C THR A 282 15.39 13.92 -22.53
N LYS A 283 15.75 12.67 -22.20
CA LYS A 283 16.07 11.62 -23.18
C LYS A 283 14.85 11.18 -24.00
N PHE A 284 13.65 11.42 -23.49
CA PHE A 284 12.37 11.05 -24.11
C PHE A 284 11.54 12.29 -24.45
N ALA A 285 11.35 13.20 -23.49
CA ALA A 285 10.53 14.39 -23.65
C ALA A 285 11.15 15.42 -24.61
N SER A 286 10.29 16.16 -25.30
CA SER A 286 10.69 17.31 -26.12
C SER A 286 10.99 18.54 -25.24
N LYS A 287 10.27 18.69 -24.12
CA LYS A 287 10.43 19.79 -23.17
C LYS A 287 10.08 19.38 -21.74
N VAL A 288 10.84 19.88 -20.77
CA VAL A 288 10.62 19.65 -19.34
C VAL A 288 10.51 21.00 -18.63
N THR A 289 9.37 21.28 -18.01
CA THR A 289 9.18 22.46 -17.16
C THR A 289 9.26 22.04 -15.69
N MET A 290 10.33 22.40 -15.01
CA MET A 290 10.53 22.07 -13.60
C MET A 290 9.99 23.19 -12.71
N ILE A 291 9.19 22.83 -11.71
CA ILE A 291 8.56 23.76 -10.76
C ILE A 291 9.23 23.58 -9.40
N HIS A 292 9.70 24.68 -8.84
CA HIS A 292 10.34 24.68 -7.54
C HIS A 292 9.88 25.85 -6.67
N GLN A 293 9.55 25.56 -5.41
CA GLN A 293 9.04 26.55 -4.47
C GLN A 293 10.10 27.52 -3.92
N PHE A 294 11.40 27.20 -4.03
CA PHE A 294 12.47 28.09 -3.59
C PHE A 294 13.08 28.85 -4.76
N ASP A 295 13.88 29.86 -4.45
CA ASP A 295 14.63 30.71 -5.38
C ASP A 295 15.85 30.01 -6.01
N LYS A 296 16.21 28.84 -5.50
CA LYS A 296 17.32 28.00 -5.98
C LYS A 296 17.04 26.52 -5.76
N LEU A 297 17.67 25.69 -6.59
CA LEU A 297 17.63 24.23 -6.43
C LEU A 297 18.48 23.80 -5.22
N THR A 298 18.11 22.68 -4.60
CA THR A 298 18.78 22.09 -3.44
C THR A 298 19.57 20.82 -3.79
N ALA A 299 19.62 20.46 -5.07
CA ALA A 299 20.47 19.39 -5.58
C ALA A 299 21.97 19.72 -5.50
N ASN A 300 22.82 18.73 -5.75
CA ASN A 300 24.25 18.93 -5.85
C ASN A 300 24.61 19.85 -7.04
N GLN A 301 25.69 20.61 -6.88
CA GLN A 301 26.06 21.68 -7.80
C GLN A 301 26.31 21.18 -9.23
N THR A 302 26.97 20.03 -9.38
CA THR A 302 27.25 19.44 -10.70
C THR A 302 25.97 19.05 -11.45
N ALA A 303 24.98 18.53 -10.76
CA ALA A 303 23.68 18.19 -11.34
C ALA A 303 22.91 19.45 -11.75
N ILE A 304 22.97 20.52 -10.94
CA ILE A 304 22.38 21.83 -11.27
C ILE A 304 23.01 22.40 -12.54
N GLU A 305 24.34 22.40 -12.64
CA GLU A 305 25.06 22.89 -13.82
C GLU A 305 24.70 22.10 -15.08
N THR A 306 24.60 20.77 -14.97
CA THR A 306 24.18 19.89 -16.07
C THR A 306 22.74 20.18 -16.50
N LEU A 307 21.84 20.42 -15.54
CA LEU A 307 20.45 20.79 -15.80
C LEU A 307 20.34 22.15 -16.49
N GLN A 308 21.09 23.15 -16.03
CA GLN A 308 21.08 24.50 -16.60
C GLN A 308 21.65 24.56 -18.02
N ALA A 309 22.58 23.67 -18.37
CA ALA A 309 23.11 23.55 -19.73
C ALA A 309 22.16 22.84 -20.71
N ASN A 310 21.06 22.25 -20.24
CA ASN A 310 20.13 21.50 -21.06
C ASN A 310 19.00 22.39 -21.59
N GLU A 311 19.01 22.67 -22.90
CA GLU A 311 18.03 23.55 -23.57
C GLU A 311 16.57 23.05 -23.49
N LYS A 312 16.35 21.77 -23.22
CA LYS A 312 15.00 21.20 -23.06
C LYS A 312 14.40 21.50 -21.69
N ILE A 313 15.19 21.94 -20.72
CA ILE A 313 14.75 22.15 -19.34
C ILE A 313 14.56 23.64 -19.06
N HIS A 314 13.37 24.00 -18.60
CA HIS A 314 13.08 25.32 -18.05
C HIS A 314 12.67 25.20 -16.59
N VAL A 315 13.21 26.04 -15.71
CA VAL A 315 12.91 26.02 -14.27
C VAL A 315 12.10 27.25 -13.88
N LEU A 316 10.94 27.04 -13.27
CA LEU A 316 10.12 28.04 -12.63
C LEU A 316 10.37 28.00 -11.11
N TYR A 317 11.19 28.93 -10.64
CA TYR A 317 11.49 29.14 -9.21
C TYR A 317 10.38 29.92 -8.51
N GLU A 318 10.24 29.72 -7.21
CA GLU A 318 9.24 30.40 -6.37
C GLU A 318 7.81 30.22 -6.88
N HIS A 319 7.53 29.04 -7.44
CA HIS A 319 6.21 28.63 -7.88
C HIS A 319 5.79 27.34 -7.18
N GLU A 320 4.49 27.21 -6.90
CA GLU A 320 3.93 26.03 -6.26
C GLU A 320 2.62 25.59 -6.94
N PRO A 321 2.44 24.29 -7.24
CA PRO A 321 1.17 23.78 -7.72
C PRO A 321 0.08 23.89 -6.64
N ARG A 322 -1.06 24.49 -7.02
CA ARG A 322 -2.26 24.60 -6.17
C ARG A 322 -3.37 23.64 -6.56
N LYS A 323 -3.41 23.19 -7.82
CA LYS A 323 -4.42 22.26 -8.32
C LYS A 323 -3.93 21.56 -9.59
N PHE A 324 -4.42 20.35 -9.80
CA PHE A 324 -4.31 19.62 -11.06
C PHE A 324 -5.70 19.40 -11.65
N GLU A 325 -5.81 19.57 -12.96
CA GLU A 325 -6.98 19.19 -13.75
C GLU A 325 -6.52 18.41 -14.99
N LYS A 326 -7.42 17.62 -15.55
CA LYS A 326 -7.22 17.03 -16.87
C LYS A 326 -8.23 17.63 -17.85
N ARG A 327 -7.74 18.18 -18.95
CA ARG A 327 -8.54 18.70 -20.08
C ARG A 327 -8.14 17.91 -21.31
N ASP A 328 -9.07 17.13 -21.85
CA ASP A 328 -8.80 16.11 -22.87
C ASP A 328 -7.65 15.17 -22.45
N ASP A 329 -6.58 15.08 -23.24
CA ASP A 329 -5.40 14.27 -22.95
C ASP A 329 -4.28 15.04 -22.22
N LYS A 330 -4.50 16.31 -21.87
CA LYS A 330 -3.49 17.17 -21.25
C LYS A 330 -3.74 17.38 -19.76
N MET A 331 -2.65 17.50 -19.01
CA MET A 331 -2.64 17.90 -17.61
C MET A 331 -2.49 19.41 -17.49
N ILE A 332 -3.39 20.04 -16.74
CA ILE A 332 -3.33 21.45 -16.38
C ILE A 332 -2.86 21.57 -14.93
N THR A 333 -1.72 22.23 -14.73
CA THR A 333 -1.17 22.56 -13.42
C THR A 333 -1.46 24.02 -13.13
N PHE A 334 -2.25 24.31 -12.09
CA PHE A 334 -2.48 25.67 -11.61
C PHE A 334 -1.32 26.04 -10.68
N LEU A 335 -0.49 26.97 -11.11
CA LEU A 335 0.71 27.41 -10.40
C LEU A 335 0.45 28.76 -9.74
N GLU A 336 0.75 28.86 -8.45
CA GLU A 336 0.84 30.14 -7.76
C GLU A 336 2.28 30.65 -7.85
N ASP A 337 2.46 31.88 -8.30
CA ASP A 337 3.68 32.64 -8.05
C ASP A 337 3.70 33.06 -6.57
N LEU A 338 4.67 32.55 -5.81
CA LEU A 338 4.72 32.74 -4.36
C LEU A 338 5.00 34.20 -3.96
N LYS A 339 5.56 35.02 -4.86
CA LYS A 339 5.80 36.46 -4.65
C LYS A 339 4.57 37.28 -4.93
N THR A 340 3.93 37.07 -6.08
CA THR A 340 2.83 37.93 -6.55
C THR A 340 1.46 37.44 -6.10
N LYS A 341 1.35 36.16 -5.69
CA LYS A 341 0.08 35.46 -5.41
C LYS A 341 -0.81 35.27 -6.64
N GLU A 342 -0.26 35.49 -7.83
CA GLU A 342 -0.96 35.27 -9.10
C GLU A 342 -1.03 33.78 -9.43
N LEU A 343 -2.20 33.34 -9.90
CA LEU A 343 -2.41 31.99 -10.40
C LEU A 343 -2.29 31.96 -11.92
N LYS A 344 -1.50 31.03 -12.44
CA LYS A 344 -1.36 30.76 -13.88
C LYS A 344 -1.58 29.28 -14.19
N GLU A 345 -2.06 28.99 -15.39
CA GLU A 345 -2.19 27.63 -15.88
C GLU A 345 -0.94 27.22 -16.66
N LEU A 346 -0.43 26.01 -16.38
CA LEU A 346 0.61 25.36 -17.16
C LEU A 346 0.05 24.06 -17.73
N GLU A 347 -0.03 23.98 -19.06
CA GLU A 347 -0.42 22.77 -19.77
C GLU A 347 0.80 21.87 -20.03
N SER A 348 0.64 20.56 -19.86
CA SER A 348 1.64 19.56 -20.19
C SER A 348 0.99 18.21 -20.49
N ASP A 349 1.70 17.29 -21.13
CA ASP A 349 1.23 15.92 -21.38
C ASP A 349 1.27 15.04 -20.12
N GLY A 350 2.09 15.40 -19.14
CA GLY A 350 2.21 14.68 -17.88
C GLY A 350 2.96 15.45 -16.81
N VAL A 351 2.74 15.07 -15.57
CA VAL A 351 3.37 15.66 -14.39
C VAL A 351 4.14 14.59 -13.64
N PHE A 352 5.39 14.88 -13.29
CA PHE A 352 6.23 14.03 -12.47
C PHE A 352 6.50 14.71 -11.13
N VAL A 353 6.21 14.02 -10.03
CA VAL A 353 6.32 14.58 -8.68
C VAL A 353 7.51 13.94 -7.96
N PHE A 354 8.55 14.73 -7.70
CA PHE A 354 9.81 14.30 -7.07
C PHE A 354 10.13 15.14 -5.82
N ILE A 355 9.17 15.25 -4.92
CA ILE A 355 9.31 15.95 -3.62
C ILE A 355 9.74 15.03 -2.46
N GLY A 356 10.33 13.89 -2.81
CA GLY A 356 10.91 12.93 -1.87
C GLY A 356 9.98 11.79 -1.47
N PHE A 357 10.55 10.84 -0.73
CA PHE A 357 9.87 9.69 -0.16
C PHE A 357 10.08 9.67 1.34
N LYS A 358 9.07 9.22 2.08
CA LYS A 358 9.13 8.98 3.51
C LYS A 358 9.23 7.49 3.77
N SER A 359 10.18 7.09 4.60
CA SER A 359 10.29 5.72 5.11
C SER A 359 9.12 5.38 6.04
N ASN A 360 8.55 4.19 5.88
CA ASN A 360 7.41 3.73 6.66
C ASN A 360 7.87 3.11 7.99
N VAL A 361 8.60 3.88 8.82
CA VAL A 361 9.14 3.44 10.12
C VAL A 361 8.18 3.64 11.28
N SER A 362 7.12 4.44 11.11
CA SER A 362 6.17 4.76 12.19
C SER A 362 5.44 3.54 12.76
N VAL A 363 5.41 2.44 12.00
CA VAL A 363 4.81 1.17 12.42
C VAL A 363 5.72 0.37 13.37
N LEU A 364 7.01 0.71 13.48
CA LEU A 364 8.03 -0.09 14.18
C LEU A 364 8.16 0.23 15.67
N GLY A 365 7.33 1.14 16.21
CA GLY A 365 7.39 1.58 17.59
C GLY A 365 8.57 2.54 17.88
N ASP A 366 8.92 2.66 19.16
CA ASP A 366 9.89 3.67 19.62
C ASP A 366 11.36 3.25 19.44
N VAL A 367 11.63 1.94 19.48
CA VAL A 367 12.99 1.41 19.32
C VAL A 367 13.25 1.13 17.85
N LEU A 368 13.91 2.06 17.18
CA LEU A 368 14.26 1.94 15.77
C LEU A 368 15.70 1.44 15.58
N PRO A 369 15.98 0.69 14.49
CA PRO A 369 17.34 0.48 14.01
C PRO A 369 18.06 1.80 13.73
N GLN A 370 19.39 1.73 13.58
CA GLN A 370 20.19 2.88 13.20
C GLN A 370 19.77 3.38 11.81
N MET A 371 19.46 4.66 11.73
CA MET A 371 19.06 5.32 10.49
C MET A 371 20.23 6.07 9.86
N ASP A 372 20.17 6.29 8.55
CA ASP A 372 20.96 7.33 7.88
C ASP A 372 20.37 8.71 8.12
N ASN A 373 21.06 9.74 7.64
CA ASN A 373 20.65 11.12 7.86
C ASN A 373 19.29 11.43 7.20
N TRP A 374 18.86 10.64 6.20
CA TRP A 374 17.64 10.84 5.43
C TRP A 374 16.48 9.97 5.94
N GLY A 375 16.67 9.28 7.07
CA GLY A 375 15.63 8.48 7.71
C GLY A 375 15.43 7.12 7.06
N TYR A 376 16.44 6.51 6.46
CA TYR A 376 16.42 5.11 6.00
C TYR A 376 17.23 4.18 6.91
N ILE A 377 16.81 2.93 7.07
CA ILE A 377 17.48 1.96 7.95
C ILE A 377 18.84 1.58 7.37
N LYS A 378 19.90 1.63 8.18
CA LYS A 378 21.21 1.09 7.80
C LYS A 378 21.24 -0.42 7.98
N THR A 379 21.77 -1.10 6.99
CA THR A 379 22.03 -2.55 7.01
C THR A 379 23.45 -2.85 6.55
N ASN A 380 23.95 -4.05 6.87
CA ASN A 380 25.14 -4.61 6.23
C ASN A 380 24.77 -5.31 4.91
N GLU A 381 25.75 -5.95 4.26
CA GLU A 381 25.53 -6.67 2.98
C GLU A 381 24.57 -7.86 3.11
N ASP A 382 24.40 -8.41 4.31
CA ASP A 382 23.48 -9.52 4.61
C ASP A 382 22.07 -9.03 5.00
N MET A 383 21.79 -7.74 4.84
CA MET A 383 20.54 -7.06 5.22
C MET A 383 20.26 -7.00 6.73
N LEU A 384 21.24 -7.32 7.56
CA LEU A 384 21.15 -7.26 9.02
C LEU A 384 21.27 -5.81 9.51
N THR A 385 20.44 -5.43 10.47
CA THR A 385 20.51 -4.13 11.15
C THR A 385 21.49 -4.16 12.33
N ASN A 386 21.59 -3.06 13.09
CA ASN A 386 22.33 -3.07 14.36
C ASN A 386 21.59 -3.79 15.51
N LEU A 387 20.32 -4.16 15.33
CA LEU A 387 19.56 -4.92 16.31
C LEU A 387 19.71 -6.43 16.02
N PRO A 388 20.06 -7.26 17.02
CA PRO A 388 20.24 -8.69 16.82
C PRO A 388 19.01 -9.37 16.22
N ASP A 389 19.20 -10.21 15.20
CA ASP A 389 18.15 -10.95 14.49
C ASP A 389 17.05 -10.09 13.83
N VAL A 390 17.30 -8.80 13.65
CA VAL A 390 16.41 -7.89 12.93
C VAL A 390 17.07 -7.47 11.63
N TYR A 391 16.39 -7.78 10.54
CA TYR A 391 16.79 -7.49 9.17
C TYR A 391 15.92 -6.38 8.58
N ALA A 392 16.38 -5.69 7.56
CA ALA A 392 15.56 -4.73 6.80
C ALA A 392 15.83 -4.86 5.30
N ILE A 393 14.77 -4.78 4.49
CA ILE A 393 14.83 -5.04 3.03
C ILE A 393 13.95 -4.07 2.24
N GLY A 394 14.29 -3.88 0.96
CA GLY A 394 13.51 -3.04 0.08
C GLY A 394 13.75 -1.55 0.34
N ASP A 395 12.78 -0.71 -0.01
CA ASP A 395 13.02 0.75 -0.08
C ASP A 395 13.16 1.44 1.27
N ILE A 396 12.93 0.72 2.37
CA ILE A 396 13.13 1.21 3.75
C ILE A 396 14.62 1.36 4.11
N ILE A 397 15.53 0.69 3.40
CA ILE A 397 16.97 0.71 3.72
C ILE A 397 17.72 1.85 3.02
N SER A 398 18.87 2.20 3.56
CA SER A 398 19.80 3.14 2.96
C SER A 398 20.41 2.52 1.71
N LYS A 399 19.95 2.95 0.54
CA LYS A 399 20.47 2.49 -0.75
C LYS A 399 20.35 3.53 -1.85
N LYS A 400 21.16 3.35 -2.88
CA LYS A 400 21.25 4.28 -4.01
C LYS A 400 20.03 4.20 -4.94
N TYR A 401 19.52 3.00 -5.21
CA TYR A 401 18.46 2.77 -6.18
C TYR A 401 17.27 2.02 -5.56
N ARG A 402 16.08 2.56 -5.80
CA ARG A 402 14.79 2.04 -5.31
C ARG A 402 13.98 1.56 -6.50
N GLN A 403 14.02 0.26 -6.75
CA GLN A 403 13.36 -0.41 -7.87
C GLN A 403 12.80 -1.75 -7.38
N ILE A 404 11.80 -2.28 -8.08
CA ILE A 404 11.23 -3.60 -7.76
C ILE A 404 12.33 -4.67 -7.77
N THR A 405 13.25 -4.62 -8.74
CA THR A 405 14.36 -5.56 -8.87
C THR A 405 15.39 -5.46 -7.74
N THR A 406 15.70 -4.25 -7.26
CA THR A 406 16.60 -4.09 -6.11
C THR A 406 15.92 -4.57 -4.82
N ALA A 407 14.63 -4.27 -4.65
CA ALA A 407 13.84 -4.77 -3.53
C ALA A 407 13.76 -6.30 -3.47
N VAL A 408 13.60 -6.95 -4.63
CA VAL A 408 13.63 -8.43 -4.78
C VAL A 408 15.00 -9.00 -4.41
N ALA A 409 16.08 -8.34 -4.84
CA ALA A 409 17.44 -8.74 -4.45
C ALA A 409 17.64 -8.67 -2.94
N ASP A 410 17.26 -7.56 -2.30
CA ASP A 410 17.35 -7.37 -0.84
C ASP A 410 16.59 -8.49 -0.10
N GLY A 411 15.36 -8.80 -0.54
CA GLY A 411 14.54 -9.87 0.04
C GLY A 411 15.17 -11.27 -0.11
N THR A 412 15.80 -11.54 -1.25
CA THR A 412 16.51 -12.79 -1.51
C THR A 412 17.71 -12.95 -0.57
N ILE A 413 18.52 -11.90 -0.44
CA ILE A 413 19.72 -11.89 0.42
C ILE A 413 19.33 -12.19 1.86
N ALA A 414 18.39 -11.42 2.43
CA ALA A 414 17.96 -11.59 3.81
C ALA A 414 17.42 -13.01 4.07
N ALA A 415 16.56 -13.52 3.19
CA ALA A 415 15.96 -14.83 3.35
C ALA A 415 16.99 -15.97 3.31
N ILE A 416 17.95 -15.92 2.37
CA ILE A 416 19.00 -16.92 2.28
C ILE A 416 19.92 -16.86 3.51
N THR A 417 20.31 -15.66 3.96
CA THR A 417 21.12 -15.48 5.18
C THR A 417 20.41 -16.12 6.37
N ILE A 418 19.15 -15.76 6.61
CA ILE A 418 18.34 -16.29 7.71
C ILE A 418 18.23 -17.82 7.63
N SER A 419 18.01 -18.36 6.42
CA SER A 419 17.84 -19.81 6.24
C SER A 419 19.08 -20.64 6.54
N LYS A 420 20.27 -20.02 6.58
CA LYS A 420 21.52 -20.69 6.95
C LYS A 420 21.79 -20.63 8.45
N GLU A 421 21.12 -19.72 9.15
CA GLU A 421 21.25 -19.53 10.61
C GLU A 421 20.24 -20.33 11.42
N LEU A 422 19.10 -20.70 10.81
CA LEU A 422 18.04 -21.53 11.38
C LEU A 422 18.19 -22.98 10.92
#